data_AF-A0A7C5SSR4-F1
#
_entry.id   AF-A0A7C5SSR4-F1
#
_cell.length_a   1.000
_cell.length_b   1.000
_cell.length_c   1.000
_cell.angle_alpha   90.00
_cell.angle_beta   90.00
_cell.angle_gamma   90.00
#
_symmetry.space_group_name_H-M   'P 1'
#
loop_
_entity.id
_entity.type
_entity.pdbx_description
1 polymer ?
#
loop_
_entity_poly.entity_id
_entity_poly.type
_entity_poly.pdbx_seq_one_letter_code
_entity_poly.pdbx_strand_id
1 'polypeptide(L)'
;MYIKKIVLTGALLAVASTAMAVDFGQLKESVDTEKAKESVDQEQLKSSVSSDGVDYKQAYDSVDKQKAKEAVDVNKARNALGY
;
A
#
# COMPACT_ATOMS: atom_id res chain seq x y z
N MET A 1 -36.69 -6.94 9.66
CA MET A 1 -36.60 -6.32 8.31
C MET A 1 -35.14 -6.08 7.92
N TYR A 2 -34.31 -7.13 7.90
CA TYR A 2 -32.87 -7.01 7.56
C TYR A 2 -32.52 -7.67 6.22
N ILE A 3 -33.37 -8.57 5.73
CA ILE A 3 -33.16 -9.31 4.48
C ILE A 3 -33.25 -8.38 3.26
N LYS A 4 -34.12 -7.36 3.28
CA LYS A 4 -34.27 -6.39 2.17
C LYS A 4 -33.08 -5.44 1.98
N LYS A 5 -32.25 -5.19 3.00
CA LYS A 5 -31.09 -4.29 2.89
C LYS A 5 -29.83 -5.01 2.39
N ILE A 6 -29.74 -6.33 2.56
CA ILE A 6 -28.57 -7.12 2.14
C ILE A 6 -28.54 -7.33 0.61
N VAL A 7 -29.70 -7.34 -0.05
CA VAL A 7 -29.79 -7.53 -1.50
C VAL A 7 -29.23 -6.34 -2.29
N LEU A 8 -29.25 -5.12 -1.73
CA LEU A 8 -28.83 -3.92 -2.47
C LEU A 8 -27.29 -3.72 -2.48
N THR A 9 -26.55 -4.33 -1.56
CA THR A 9 -25.07 -4.23 -1.53
C THR A 9 -24.40 -5.20 -2.51
N GLY A 10 -25.10 -6.25 -2.96
CA GLY A 10 -24.57 -7.22 -3.92
C GLY A 10 -24.62 -6.80 -5.40
N ALA A 11 -25.39 -5.75 -5.73
CA ALA A 11 -25.68 -5.37 -7.12
C ALA A 11 -24.70 -4.36 -7.73
N LEU A 12 -23.71 -3.86 -6.97
CA LEU A 12 -22.68 -2.92 -7.49
C LEU A 12 -21.34 -3.58 -7.86
N LEU A 13 -21.17 -4.88 -7.60
CA LEU A 13 -19.96 -5.64 -7.97
C LEU A 13 -20.00 -6.21 -9.40
N ALA A 14 -20.98 -5.79 -10.21
CA ALA A 14 -21.11 -6.19 -11.61
C ALA A 14 -20.53 -5.16 -12.60
N VAL A 15 -19.78 -4.16 -12.13
CA VAL A 15 -19.09 -3.21 -13.02
C VAL A 15 -17.70 -3.75 -13.32
N ALA A 16 -17.62 -4.45 -14.46
CA ALA A 16 -16.42 -4.69 -15.26
C ALA A 16 -15.16 -5.16 -14.50
N SER A 17 -15.03 -6.47 -14.32
CA SER A 17 -13.72 -7.11 -14.23
C SER A 17 -12.98 -6.93 -15.55
N THR A 18 -12.41 -5.75 -15.81
CA THR A 18 -11.27 -5.66 -16.74
C THR A 18 -10.17 -6.48 -16.08
N ALA A 19 -9.96 -7.69 -16.57
CA ALA A 19 -8.86 -8.55 -16.18
C ALA A 19 -7.56 -7.86 -16.60
N MET A 20 -7.09 -6.91 -15.78
CA MET A 20 -5.75 -6.35 -15.89
C MET A 20 -4.83 -7.49 -15.46
N ALA A 21 -4.03 -8.01 -16.39
CA ALA A 21 -2.96 -8.93 -16.06
C ALA A 21 -1.91 -8.13 -15.28
N VAL A 22 -2.01 -8.12 -13.95
CA VAL A 22 -1.06 -7.43 -13.09
C VAL A 22 0.27 -8.19 -13.12
N ASP A 23 1.33 -7.52 -13.57
CA ASP A 23 2.69 -8.06 -13.51
C ASP A 23 3.30 -7.77 -12.13
N PHE A 24 3.15 -8.72 -11.21
CA PHE A 24 3.73 -8.62 -9.87
C PHE A 24 5.26 -8.58 -9.87
N GLY A 25 5.91 -9.14 -10.89
CA GLY A 25 7.37 -9.07 -11.06
C GLY A 25 7.79 -7.63 -11.33
N GLN A 26 7.14 -7.00 -12.31
CA GLN A 26 7.41 -5.61 -12.67
C GLN A 26 6.99 -4.63 -11.55
N LEU A 27 5.92 -4.91 -10.80
CA LEU A 27 5.57 -4.14 -9.60
C LEU A 27 6.67 -4.20 -8.55
N LYS A 28 7.22 -5.38 -8.25
CA LYS A 28 8.35 -5.52 -7.33
C LYS A 28 9.56 -4.72 -7.81
N GLU A 29 9.85 -4.76 -9.12
CA GLU A 29 10.94 -4.00 -9.73
C GLU A 29 10.70 -2.49 -9.82
N SER A 30 9.47 -2.04 -9.57
CA SER A 30 9.14 -0.61 -9.51
C SER A 30 9.52 0.02 -8.17
N VAL A 31 9.93 -0.79 -7.19
CA VAL A 31 10.33 -0.32 -5.87
C VAL A 31 11.84 -0.51 -5.69
N ASP A 32 12.56 0.59 -5.55
CA ASP A 32 13.93 0.59 -5.06
C ASP A 32 13.91 0.28 -3.56
N THR A 33 14.23 -0.97 -3.22
CA THR A 33 14.14 -1.47 -1.85
C THR A 33 15.14 -0.80 -0.91
N GLU A 34 16.30 -0.36 -1.42
CA GLU A 34 17.30 0.32 -0.58
C GLU A 34 16.83 1.73 -0.25
N LYS A 35 16.35 2.51 -1.24
CA LYS A 35 15.74 3.82 -0.97
C LYS A 35 14.50 3.71 -0.08
N ALA A 36 13.68 2.68 -0.28
CA ALA A 36 12.52 2.44 0.58
C ALA A 36 12.93 2.20 2.04
N LYS A 37 14.00 1.45 2.29
CA LYS A 37 14.54 1.27 3.66
C LYS A 37 15.09 2.58 4.23
N GLU A 38 15.80 3.37 3.43
CA GLU A 38 16.33 4.68 3.84
C GLU A 38 15.25 5.71 4.17
N SER A 39 14.02 5.48 3.71
CA SER A 39 12.87 6.31 4.07
C SER A 39 12.34 6.05 5.48
N VAL A 40 12.83 5.01 6.17
CA VAL A 40 12.35 4.62 7.50
C VAL A 40 13.41 4.93 8.55
N ASP A 41 13.05 5.75 9.53
CA ASP A 41 13.80 5.86 10.78
C ASP A 41 13.57 4.59 11.61
N GLN A 42 14.56 3.69 11.60
CA GLN A 42 14.45 2.42 12.30
C GLN A 42 14.44 2.57 13.83
N GLU A 43 15.05 3.62 14.39
CA GLU A 43 15.05 3.84 15.83
C GLU A 43 13.69 4.36 16.30
N GLN A 44 13.11 5.29 15.55
CA GLN A 44 11.76 5.80 15.81
C GLN A 44 10.69 4.71 15.57
N LEU A 45 10.85 3.88 14.53
CA LEU A 45 9.95 2.75 14.30
C LEU A 45 10.04 1.72 15.44
N LYS A 46 11.25 1.36 15.89
CA LYS A 46 11.42 0.41 17.00
C LYS A 46 10.80 0.93 18.30
N SER A 47 10.95 2.22 18.57
CA SER A 47 10.37 2.85 19.77
C SER A 47 8.84 2.98 19.71
N SER A 48 8.22 2.84 18.54
CA SER A 48 6.75 2.78 18.41
C SER A 48 6.14 1.47 18.92
N VAL A 49 6.96 0.43 19.17
CA VAL A 49 6.50 -0.87 19.65
C VAL A 49 6.89 -1.03 21.12
N SER A 50 5.92 -1.32 21.98
CA SER A 50 6.11 -1.54 23.41
C SER A 50 5.31 -2.74 23.91
N SER A 51 5.47 -3.09 25.19
CA SER A 51 4.67 -4.14 25.84
C SER A 51 3.18 -3.83 25.88
N ASP A 52 2.81 -2.55 25.81
CA ASP A 52 1.41 -2.09 25.87
C ASP A 52 0.76 -2.00 24.47
N GLY A 53 1.53 -2.18 23.39
CA GLY A 53 1.04 -2.19 22.03
C GLY A 53 1.89 -1.38 21.05
N VAL A 54 1.27 -0.96 19.94
CA VAL A 54 1.90 -0.20 18.86
C VAL A 54 1.36 1.22 18.84
N ASP A 55 2.23 2.22 18.96
CA ASP A 55 1.91 3.61 18.65
C ASP A 55 1.94 3.81 17.13
N TYR A 56 0.78 3.64 16.50
CA TYR A 56 0.64 3.82 15.05
C TYR A 56 0.97 5.22 14.57
N LYS A 57 0.82 6.25 15.41
CA LYS A 57 1.19 7.61 15.03
C LYS A 57 2.70 7.72 14.96
N GLN A 58 3.41 7.22 15.95
CA GLN A 58 4.86 7.22 15.96
C GLN A 58 5.45 6.36 14.84
N ALA A 59 4.87 5.19 14.58
CA ALA A 59 5.25 4.31 13.46
C ALA A 59 5.01 4.96 12.09
N TYR A 60 3.96 5.78 11.97
CA TYR A 60 3.69 6.55 10.77
C TYR A 60 4.67 7.72 10.61
N ASP A 61 4.97 8.41 11.71
CA ASP A 61 5.89 9.54 11.73
C ASP A 61 7.36 9.10 11.49
N SER A 62 7.70 7.82 11.71
CA SER A 62 9.02 7.27 11.39
C SER A 62 9.28 7.07 9.89
N VAL A 63 8.32 7.41 9.02
CA VAL A 63 8.45 7.26 7.56
C VAL A 63 8.57 8.64 6.91
N ASP A 64 9.71 8.89 6.27
CA ASP A 64 9.91 10.00 5.36
C ASP A 64 9.17 9.75 4.04
N LYS A 65 8.01 10.37 3.91
CA LYS A 65 7.12 10.22 2.76
C LYS A 65 7.72 10.73 1.45
N GLN A 66 8.63 11.71 1.50
CA GLN A 66 9.27 12.20 0.28
C GLN A 66 10.25 11.15 -0.23
N LYS A 67 11.14 10.65 0.62
CA LYS A 67 12.07 9.56 0.26
C LYS A 67 11.35 8.28 -0.14
N ALA A 68 10.28 7.91 0.57
CA ALA A 68 9.47 6.74 0.23
C ALA A 68 8.85 6.87 -1.17
N LYS A 69 8.46 8.08 -1.58
CA LYS A 69 7.93 8.33 -2.92
C LYS A 69 9.01 8.25 -4.00
N GLU A 70 10.22 8.71 -3.70
CA GLU A 70 11.39 8.60 -4.60
C GLU A 70 11.85 7.15 -4.81
N ALA A 71 11.50 6.25 -3.90
CA ALA A 71 11.75 4.82 -4.03
C ALA A 71 10.83 4.13 -5.05
N VAL A 72 9.81 4.81 -5.57
CA VAL A 72 8.81 4.21 -6.47
C VAL A 72 8.94 4.78 -7.90
N ASP A 73 9.23 3.91 -8.86
CA ASP A 73 9.08 4.21 -10.29
C ASP A 73 7.59 4.10 -10.67
N VAL A 74 6.90 5.25 -10.61
CA VAL A 74 5.47 5.34 -10.92
C VAL A 74 5.16 4.89 -12.36
N ASN A 75 6.06 5.11 -13.32
CA ASN A 75 5.82 4.70 -14.70
C ASN A 75 5.89 3.18 -14.83
N LYS A 76 6.90 2.55 -14.23
CA LYS A 76 7.00 1.08 -14.20
C LYS A 76 5.83 0.46 -13.46
N ALA A 77 5.41 1.04 -12.33
CA ALA A 77 4.25 0.56 -11.58
C ALA A 77 2.95 0.66 -12.41
N ARG A 78 2.76 1.74 -13.16
CA ARG A 78 1.60 1.91 -14.05
C ARG A 78 1.59 0.88 -15.18
N ASN A 79 2.72 0.68 -15.85
CA ASN A 79 2.84 -0.35 -16.88
C ASN A 79 2.50 -1.74 -16.33
N ALA A 80 2.99 -2.06 -15.12
CA ALA A 80 2.72 -3.34 -14.46
C ALA A 80 1.25 -3.55 -14.10
N LEU A 81 0.52 -2.46 -13.86
CA LEU A 81 -0.94 -2.45 -13.65
C LEU A 81 -1.73 -2.40 -14.97
N GLY A 82 -1.06 -2.26 -16.12
CA GLY A 82 -1.66 -2.16 -17.46
C GLY A 82 -2.16 -0.76 -17.86
N TYR A 83 -1.55 0.31 -17.34
CA TYR A 83 -1.86 1.72 -17.64
C TYR A 83 -0.75 2.49 -18.36
#